data_AF-A0A349GWV1-F1
#
_entry.id   AF-A0A349GWV1-F1
#
_cell.length_a   1.000
_cell.length_b   1.000
_cell.length_c   1.000
_cell.angle_alpha   90.00
_cell.angle_beta   90.00
_cell.angle_gamma   90.00
#
_symmetry.space_group_name_H-M   'P 1'
#
loop_
_entity.id
_entity.type
_entity.pdbx_description
1 polymer ?
#
loop_
_entity_poly.entity_id
_entity_poly.type
_entity_poly.pdbx_seq_one_letter_code
_entity_poly.pdbx_strand_id
1 'polypeptide(L)'
;MWEQLQAQAVVALPAAGCNTDASATKVGLLQARMAIHTSLEEMLFLPVVDSSMLTVDVAVTSPVEGIVRIVLSEDQARAIAIAGYACEPEALTDSMMRDMAAELVNTVAGNLMSSVLPPDLVFSLGLPEVLLADRIAQLPQATTYFMRVGRELLQVVVSDALIPA
;
A
#
# COMPACT_ATOMS: atom_id res chain seq x y z
N MET A 1 13.13 36.20 -16.38
CA MET A 1 13.02 34.74 -16.70
C MET A 1 12.14 33.97 -15.71
N TRP A 2 11.67 34.57 -14.61
CA TRP A 2 10.65 33.98 -13.71
C TRP A 2 9.22 34.49 -13.98
N GLU A 3 9.06 35.55 -14.78
CA GLU A 3 7.74 36.11 -15.16
C GLU A 3 7.09 35.39 -16.35
N GLN A 4 7.83 34.58 -17.12
CA GLN A 4 7.28 33.88 -18.30
C GLN A 4 6.57 32.56 -17.97
N LEU A 5 6.72 32.03 -16.75
CA LEU A 5 6.04 30.80 -16.31
C LEU A 5 4.64 31.07 -15.69
N GLN A 6 4.31 32.31 -15.35
CA GLN A 6 2.96 32.66 -14.87
C GLN A 6 1.93 32.78 -16.01
N ALA A 7 2.37 32.87 -17.26
CA ALA A 7 1.48 33.05 -18.41
C ALA A 7 0.89 31.75 -18.99
N GLN A 8 1.30 30.56 -18.50
CA GLN A 8 0.82 29.27 -19.02
C GLN A 8 -0.12 28.50 -18.08
N ALA A 9 -0.50 29.05 -16.92
CA ALA A 9 -1.45 28.45 -16.00
C ALA A 9 -2.88 29.01 -16.15
N VAL A 10 -3.29 29.36 -17.36
CA VAL A 10 -4.70 29.66 -17.68
C VAL A 10 -5.17 28.66 -18.72
N VAL A 11 -5.46 27.44 -18.28
CA VAL A 11 -6.44 26.62 -18.99
C VAL A 11 -7.80 27.17 -18.59
N ALA A 12 -8.43 27.82 -19.56
CA ALA A 12 -9.73 28.45 -19.41
C ALA A 12 -10.77 27.45 -18.89
N LEU A 13 -11.39 27.78 -17.75
CA LEU A 13 -12.69 27.24 -17.37
C LEU A 13 -13.70 27.63 -18.48
N PRO A 14 -14.49 26.70 -19.02
CA PRO A 14 -15.56 27.07 -19.94
C PRO A 14 -16.55 27.98 -19.21
N ALA A 15 -16.85 29.11 -19.86
CA ALA A 15 -17.72 30.15 -19.35
C ALA A 15 -19.10 29.58 -18.98
N ALA A 16 -19.56 29.96 -17.80
CA ALA A 16 -20.85 29.62 -17.24
C ALA A 16 -21.99 30.01 -18.20
N GLY A 17 -22.64 29.00 -18.78
CA GLY A 17 -24.05 29.09 -19.16
C GLY A 17 -24.86 29.00 -17.87
N CYS A 18 -25.41 30.13 -17.45
CA CYS A 18 -26.32 30.25 -16.32
C CYS A 18 -27.55 29.36 -16.55
N ASN A 19 -27.74 28.35 -15.71
CA ASN A 19 -29.06 27.94 -15.26
C ASN A 19 -28.98 27.36 -13.85
N THR A 20 -29.93 27.79 -13.05
CA THR A 20 -30.09 27.61 -11.61
C THR A 20 -30.11 26.15 -11.19
N ASP A 21 -29.10 25.72 -10.43
CA ASP A 21 -29.24 24.66 -9.43
C ASP A 21 -28.15 24.82 -8.35
N ALA A 22 -28.50 25.51 -7.27
CA ALA A 22 -27.61 25.68 -6.11
C ALA A 22 -27.29 24.36 -5.37
N SER A 23 -27.97 23.25 -5.74
CA SER A 23 -27.63 21.90 -5.27
C SER A 23 -26.50 21.27 -6.10
N ALA A 24 -26.43 21.52 -7.41
CA ALA A 24 -25.45 20.93 -8.33
C ALA A 24 -24.03 21.46 -8.08
N THR A 25 -23.89 22.75 -7.72
CA THR A 25 -22.58 23.35 -7.41
C THR A 25 -21.98 22.79 -6.12
N LYS A 26 -22.80 22.49 -5.12
CA LYS A 26 -22.34 21.85 -3.86
C LYS A 26 -21.94 20.40 -4.09
N VAL A 27 -22.70 19.66 -4.92
CA VAL A 27 -22.36 18.29 -5.31
C VAL A 27 -21.07 18.24 -6.12
N GLY A 28 -20.88 19.16 -7.07
CA GLY A 28 -19.63 19.27 -7.84
C GLY A 28 -18.42 19.63 -6.98
N LEU A 29 -18.57 20.51 -5.98
CA LEU A 29 -17.49 20.85 -5.04
C LEU A 29 -17.17 19.69 -4.08
N LEU A 30 -18.18 18.93 -3.66
CA LEU A 30 -18.00 17.71 -2.86
C LEU A 30 -17.35 16.60 -3.67
N GLN A 31 -17.78 16.38 -4.92
CA GLN A 31 -17.17 15.41 -5.83
C GLN A 31 -15.74 15.78 -6.18
N ALA A 32 -15.46 17.06 -6.43
CA ALA A 32 -14.10 17.56 -6.64
C ALA A 32 -13.26 17.44 -5.37
N ARG A 33 -13.82 17.73 -4.20
CA ARG A 33 -13.11 17.59 -2.92
C ARG A 33 -12.85 16.13 -2.56
N MET A 34 -13.78 15.22 -2.86
CA MET A 34 -13.59 13.77 -2.71
C MET A 34 -12.58 13.25 -3.73
N ALA A 35 -12.65 13.67 -5.00
CA ALA A 35 -11.68 13.29 -6.01
C ALA A 35 -10.28 13.82 -5.67
N ILE A 36 -10.15 15.04 -5.15
CA ILE A 36 -8.88 15.60 -4.67
C ILE A 36 -8.42 14.87 -3.40
N HIS A 37 -9.33 14.48 -2.50
CA HIS A 37 -8.95 13.72 -1.29
C HIS A 37 -8.48 12.31 -1.64
N THR A 38 -9.24 11.59 -2.47
CA THR A 38 -8.86 10.27 -2.99
C THR A 38 -7.57 10.36 -3.79
N SER A 39 -7.42 11.36 -4.65
CA SER A 39 -6.20 11.55 -5.45
C SER A 39 -5.01 12.03 -4.60
N LEU A 40 -5.22 12.80 -3.52
CA LEU A 40 -4.17 13.14 -2.55
C LEU A 40 -3.78 11.95 -1.69
N GLU A 41 -4.72 11.11 -1.26
CA GLU A 41 -4.41 9.85 -0.56
C GLU A 41 -3.66 8.87 -1.48
N GLU A 42 -4.00 8.84 -2.77
CA GLU A 42 -3.26 8.11 -3.81
C GLU A 42 -1.87 8.73 -4.09
N MET A 43 -1.72 10.06 -3.96
CA MET A 43 -0.44 10.77 -4.19
C MET A 43 0.46 10.89 -2.95
N LEU A 44 -0.07 10.79 -1.73
CA LEU A 44 0.67 11.12 -0.50
C LEU A 44 1.38 9.92 0.16
N PHE A 45 1.13 8.68 -0.29
CA PHE A 45 1.63 7.52 0.45
C PHE A 45 2.18 6.36 -0.37
N LEU A 46 2.26 6.48 -1.69
CA LEU A 46 3.21 5.63 -2.41
C LEU A 46 4.58 6.26 -2.16
N PRO A 47 5.49 5.60 -1.43
CA PRO A 47 6.83 6.11 -1.36
C PRO A 47 7.33 6.10 -2.81
N VAL A 48 7.52 7.30 -3.39
CA VAL A 48 8.23 7.46 -4.66
C VAL A 48 9.68 7.19 -4.30
N VAL A 49 10.00 5.92 -4.09
CA VAL A 49 11.36 5.49 -3.89
C VAL A 49 11.90 5.26 -5.29
N ASP A 50 13.02 5.90 -5.59
CA ASP A 50 13.78 5.61 -6.81
C ASP A 50 14.39 4.18 -6.78
N SER A 51 14.12 3.42 -5.70
CA SER A 51 14.52 2.03 -5.52
C SER A 51 13.40 1.05 -5.90
N SER A 52 13.79 -0.15 -6.30
CA SER A 52 12.86 -1.26 -6.50
C SER A 52 12.05 -1.53 -5.22
N MET A 53 10.76 -1.89 -5.37
CA MET A 53 9.88 -2.19 -4.25
C MET A 53 9.72 -3.71 -4.12
N LEU A 54 9.85 -4.22 -2.90
CA LEU A 54 9.57 -5.60 -2.56
C LEU A 54 8.12 -5.71 -2.06
N THR A 55 7.30 -6.43 -2.81
CA THR A 55 5.94 -6.80 -2.42
C THR A 55 5.95 -8.23 -1.94
N VAL A 56 5.41 -8.48 -0.76
CA VAL A 56 5.30 -9.83 -0.20
C VAL A 56 3.87 -10.12 0.21
N ASP A 57 3.30 -11.14 -0.39
CA ASP A 57 1.90 -11.51 -0.21
C ASP A 57 1.80 -12.85 0.51
N VAL A 58 0.84 -12.98 1.41
CA VAL A 58 0.41 -14.28 1.93
C VAL A 58 -1.11 -14.34 1.89
N ALA A 59 -1.64 -15.41 1.31
CA ALA A 59 -3.07 -15.64 1.26
C ALA A 59 -3.56 -16.17 2.61
N VAL A 60 -4.69 -15.65 3.09
CA VAL A 60 -5.51 -16.33 4.10
C VAL A 60 -6.51 -17.17 3.33
N THR A 61 -6.54 -18.48 3.57
CA THR A 61 -7.40 -19.41 2.80
C THR A 61 -8.59 -19.92 3.62
N SER A 62 -8.57 -19.70 4.94
CA SER A 62 -9.64 -20.07 5.86
C SER A 62 -9.45 -19.32 7.19
N PRO A 63 -10.52 -18.91 7.90
CA PRO A 63 -11.94 -19.06 7.57
C PRO A 63 -12.47 -17.98 6.61
N VAL A 64 -11.70 -16.93 6.37
CA VAL A 64 -12.04 -15.83 5.45
C VAL A 64 -10.94 -15.77 4.41
N GLU A 65 -11.32 -15.80 3.13
CA GLU A 65 -10.36 -15.70 2.04
C GLU A 65 -9.86 -14.26 1.91
N GLY A 66 -8.55 -14.08 1.76
CA GLY A 66 -7.98 -12.75 1.66
C GLY A 66 -6.49 -12.76 1.41
N ILE A 67 -5.90 -11.57 1.34
CA ILE A 67 -4.46 -11.39 1.16
C ILE A 67 -3.96 -10.41 2.22
N VAL A 68 -2.89 -10.80 2.91
CA VAL A 68 -2.06 -9.88 3.67
C VAL A 68 -0.81 -9.62 2.85
N ARG A 69 -0.56 -8.35 2.56
CA ARG A 69 0.57 -7.89 1.77
C ARG A 69 1.42 -6.93 2.59
N ILE A 70 2.72 -7.11 2.54
CA ILE A 70 3.70 -6.14 3.01
C ILE A 70 4.40 -5.55 1.80
N VAL A 71 4.62 -4.24 1.84
CA VAL A 71 5.37 -3.52 0.82
C VAL A 71 6.51 -2.77 1.50
N LEU A 72 7.71 -2.99 0.98
CA LEU A 72 8.98 -2.47 1.47
C LEU A 72 9.79 -1.90 0.30
N SER A 73 10.63 -0.89 0.54
CA SER A 73 11.74 -0.64 -0.38
C SER A 73 12.79 -1.75 -0.25
N GLU A 74 13.61 -1.95 -1.29
CA GLU A 74 14.72 -2.89 -1.21
C GLU A 74 15.67 -2.58 -0.04
N ASP A 75 15.97 -1.29 0.19
CA ASP A 75 16.82 -0.87 1.32
C ASP A 75 16.23 -1.25 2.68
N GLN A 76 14.92 -1.09 2.84
CA GLN A 76 14.22 -1.50 4.07
C GLN A 76 14.27 -3.02 4.22
N ALA A 77 14.00 -3.78 3.16
CA ALA A 77 14.05 -5.23 3.20
C ALA A 77 15.46 -5.74 3.55
N ARG A 78 16.51 -5.14 2.97
CA ARG A 78 17.91 -5.43 3.31
C ARG A 78 18.23 -5.11 4.77
N ALA A 79 17.82 -3.94 5.26
CA ALA A 79 18.05 -3.54 6.65
C ALA A 79 17.37 -4.50 7.66
N ILE A 80 16.12 -4.90 7.38
CA ILE A 80 15.39 -5.89 8.19
C ILE A 80 16.10 -7.24 8.15
N ALA A 81 16.56 -7.69 6.98
CA ALA A 81 17.25 -8.97 6.84
C ALA A 81 18.61 -8.99 7.54
N ILE A 82 19.42 -7.94 7.40
CA ILE A 82 20.68 -7.78 8.14
C ILE A 82 20.45 -7.88 9.65
N ALA A 83 19.44 -7.17 10.16
CA ALA A 83 19.10 -7.21 11.57
C ALA A 83 18.59 -8.60 12.01
N GLY A 84 17.74 -9.24 11.21
CA GLY A 84 17.15 -10.55 11.53
C GLY A 84 18.14 -11.71 11.46
N TYR A 85 19.09 -11.69 10.52
CA TYR A 85 20.16 -12.69 10.42
C TYR A 85 21.41 -12.36 11.25
N ALA A 86 21.48 -11.15 11.82
CA ALA A 86 22.65 -10.65 12.56
C ALA A 86 23.96 -10.83 11.77
N CYS A 87 23.92 -10.48 10.47
CA CYS A 87 25.06 -10.61 9.57
C CYS A 87 25.58 -9.23 9.11
N GLU A 88 26.81 -9.20 8.59
CA GLU A 88 27.33 -8.01 7.93
C GLU A 88 26.62 -7.76 6.58
N PRO A 89 26.54 -6.52 6.09
CA PRO A 89 25.86 -6.19 4.84
C PRO A 89 26.36 -6.98 3.62
N GLU A 90 27.66 -7.24 3.55
CA GLU A 90 28.30 -7.97 2.43
C GLU A 90 27.99 -9.48 2.45
N ALA A 91 27.58 -10.00 3.61
CA ALA A 91 27.18 -11.40 3.76
C ALA A 91 25.70 -11.63 3.41
N LEU A 92 24.91 -10.55 3.28
CA LEU A 92 23.50 -10.65 2.94
C LEU A 92 23.31 -11.06 1.48
N THR A 93 22.59 -12.16 1.27
CA THR A 93 22.17 -12.60 -0.08
C THR A 93 20.73 -12.18 -0.36
N ASP A 94 20.37 -12.08 -1.65
CA ASP A 94 18.99 -11.78 -2.06
C ASP A 94 18.00 -12.87 -1.60
N SER A 95 18.45 -14.13 -1.49
CA SER A 95 17.62 -15.21 -0.93
C SER A 95 17.30 -14.95 0.53
N MET A 96 18.31 -14.62 1.35
CA MET A 96 18.10 -14.28 2.76
C MET A 96 17.15 -13.10 2.92
N MET A 97 17.29 -12.07 2.07
CA MET A 97 16.37 -10.93 2.08
C MET A 97 14.93 -11.38 1.78
N ARG A 98 14.71 -12.19 0.72
CA ARG A 98 13.39 -12.70 0.36
C ARG A 98 12.80 -13.61 1.44
N ASP A 99 13.61 -14.49 2.02
CA ASP A 99 13.21 -15.41 3.09
C ASP A 99 12.80 -14.65 4.35
N MET A 100 13.55 -13.62 4.74
CA MET A 100 13.17 -12.74 5.85
C MET A 100 11.85 -12.01 5.58
N ALA A 101 11.67 -11.50 4.37
CA ALA A 101 10.46 -10.77 4.01
C ALA A 101 9.23 -11.71 3.98
N ALA A 102 9.40 -12.95 3.52
CA ALA A 102 8.40 -14.01 3.60
C ALA A 102 8.04 -14.36 5.05
N GLU A 103 9.04 -14.50 5.93
CA GLU A 103 8.81 -14.78 7.36
C GLU A 103 8.12 -13.60 8.05
N LEU A 104 8.46 -12.37 7.68
CA LEU A 104 7.84 -11.16 8.19
C LEU A 104 6.34 -11.11 7.84
N VAL A 105 5.96 -11.33 6.57
CA VAL A 105 4.55 -11.32 6.19
C VAL A 105 3.79 -12.47 6.87
N ASN A 106 4.41 -13.64 6.99
CA ASN A 106 3.81 -14.80 7.61
C ASN A 106 3.54 -14.53 9.11
N THR A 107 4.51 -13.93 9.80
CA THR A 107 4.38 -13.53 11.20
C THR A 107 3.31 -12.46 11.38
N VAL A 108 3.28 -11.44 10.52
CA VAL A 108 2.26 -10.37 10.57
C VAL A 108 0.87 -10.95 10.30
N ALA A 109 0.70 -11.80 9.30
CA ALA A 109 -0.56 -12.45 8.99
C ALA A 109 -1.02 -13.37 10.14
N GLY A 110 -0.12 -14.19 10.68
CA GLY A 110 -0.44 -15.07 11.81
C GLY A 110 -0.90 -14.29 13.05
N ASN A 111 -0.20 -13.20 13.38
CA ASN A 111 -0.59 -12.33 14.49
C ASN A 111 -1.91 -11.58 14.22
N LEU A 112 -2.10 -11.08 13.00
CA LEU A 112 -3.34 -10.43 12.59
C LEU A 112 -4.52 -11.40 12.76
N MET A 113 -4.44 -12.58 12.14
CA MET A 113 -5.51 -13.59 12.21
C MET A 113 -5.79 -14.03 13.65
N SER A 114 -4.75 -14.25 14.45
CA SER A 114 -4.90 -14.61 15.87
C SER A 114 -5.53 -13.50 16.71
N SER A 115 -5.40 -12.24 16.29
CA SER A 115 -5.97 -11.09 17.02
C SER A 115 -7.42 -10.79 16.66
N VAL A 116 -7.85 -11.12 15.44
CA VAL A 116 -9.20 -10.82 14.93
C VAL A 116 -10.15 -12.00 15.07
N LEU A 117 -9.64 -13.24 15.04
CA LEU A 117 -10.46 -14.43 15.18
C LEU A 117 -10.67 -14.83 16.64
N PRO A 118 -11.78 -15.52 16.95
CA PRO A 118 -11.97 -16.18 18.22
C PRO A 118 -10.83 -17.18 18.53
N PRO A 119 -10.42 -17.35 19.81
CA PRO A 119 -9.30 -18.23 20.18
C PRO A 119 -9.47 -19.71 19.79
N ASP A 120 -10.71 -20.15 19.60
CA ASP A 120 -11.09 -21.51 19.23
C ASP A 120 -11.17 -21.72 17.70
N LEU A 121 -11.06 -20.65 16.91
CA LEU A 121 -11.14 -20.73 15.47
C LEU A 121 -9.74 -20.83 14.84
N VAL A 122 -9.52 -21.91 14.10
CA VAL A 122 -8.26 -22.14 13.38
C VAL A 122 -8.30 -21.39 12.04
N PHE A 123 -7.17 -20.81 11.64
CA PHE A 123 -6.97 -20.20 10.33
C PHE A 123 -5.90 -20.95 9.53
N SER A 124 -5.88 -20.72 8.23
CA SER A 124 -4.87 -21.29 7.32
C SER A 124 -4.27 -20.18 6.47
N LEU A 125 -2.94 -20.18 6.37
CA LEU A 125 -2.17 -19.28 5.52
C LEU A 125 -1.58 -20.08 4.35
N GLY A 126 -1.56 -19.46 3.18
CA GLY A 126 -0.84 -19.94 2.01
C GLY A 126 0.67 -19.74 2.13
N LEU A 127 1.38 -20.07 1.06
CA LEU A 127 2.81 -19.78 0.99
C LEU A 127 3.02 -18.29 0.65
N PRO A 128 4.01 -17.62 1.28
CA PRO A 128 4.36 -16.27 0.89
C PRO A 128 4.88 -16.20 -0.56
N GLU A 129 4.43 -15.19 -1.29
CA GLU A 129 4.94 -14.85 -2.62
C GLU A 129 5.72 -13.54 -2.56
N VAL A 130 6.99 -13.55 -2.96
CA VAL A 130 7.89 -12.40 -2.90
C VAL A 130 8.19 -11.89 -4.30
N LEU A 131 7.74 -10.68 -4.61
CA LEU A 131 7.87 -10.03 -5.91
C LEU A 131 8.64 -8.72 -5.79
N LEU A 132 9.64 -8.55 -6.67
CA LEU A 132 10.30 -7.27 -6.86
C LEU A 132 9.59 -6.55 -8.00
N ALA A 133 9.07 -5.35 -7.75
CA ALA A 133 8.28 -4.61 -8.73
C ALA A 133 8.62 -3.11 -8.67
N ASP A 134 8.60 -2.47 -9.85
CA ASP A 134 8.73 -1.01 -9.96
C ASP A 134 7.42 -0.29 -9.60
N ARG A 135 6.30 -1.04 -9.54
CA ARG A 135 4.98 -0.52 -9.18
C ARG A 135 4.24 -1.52 -8.31
N ILE A 136 3.59 -1.01 -7.28
CA ILE A 136 2.74 -1.80 -6.39
C ILE A 136 1.37 -1.95 -7.04
N ALA A 137 0.96 -3.17 -7.33
CA ALA A 137 -0.39 -3.44 -7.81
C ALA A 137 -1.41 -3.09 -6.72
N GLN A 138 -2.50 -2.41 -7.08
CA GLN A 138 -3.60 -2.21 -6.14
C GLN A 138 -4.38 -3.51 -5.98
N LEU A 139 -4.68 -3.88 -4.74
CA LEU A 139 -5.60 -4.97 -4.44
C LEU A 139 -7.02 -4.39 -4.35
N PRO A 140 -8.02 -4.98 -5.02
CA PRO A 140 -9.40 -4.55 -4.86
C PRO A 140 -9.85 -4.78 -3.42
N GLN A 141 -10.69 -3.88 -2.89
CA GLN A 141 -11.28 -3.99 -1.54
C GLN A 141 -10.24 -4.13 -0.42
N ALA A 142 -9.08 -3.51 -0.61
CA ALA A 142 -8.02 -3.55 0.36
C ALA A 142 -8.04 -2.36 1.30
N THR A 143 -7.79 -2.62 2.57
CA THR A 143 -7.46 -1.59 3.56
C THR A 143 -5.94 -1.48 3.65
N THR A 144 -5.42 -0.27 3.48
CA THR A 144 -3.98 0.01 3.58
C THR A 144 -3.66 0.67 4.92
N TYR A 145 -2.71 0.09 5.62
CA TYR A 145 -2.14 0.62 6.85
C TYR A 145 -0.71 1.07 6.59
N PHE A 146 -0.38 2.26 7.07
CA PHE A 146 0.98 2.80 7.01
C PHE A 146 1.55 2.88 8.42
N MET A 147 2.70 2.26 8.61
CA MET A 147 3.42 2.27 9.87
C MET A 147 4.77 2.96 9.66
N ARG A 148 5.08 3.93 10.52
CA ARG A 148 6.37 4.62 10.46
C ARG A 148 7.38 3.88 11.34
N VAL A 149 8.47 3.41 10.75
CA VAL A 149 9.59 2.78 11.44
C VAL A 149 10.81 3.70 11.30
N GLY A 150 11.06 4.51 12.33
CA GLY A 150 12.06 5.58 12.24
C GLY A 150 11.65 6.65 11.22
N ARG A 151 12.43 6.81 10.15
CA ARG A 151 12.13 7.75 9.04
C ARG A 151 11.38 7.09 7.90
N GLU A 152 11.35 5.76 7.89
CA GLU A 152 10.83 4.93 6.83
C GLU A 152 9.35 4.62 7.01
N LEU A 153 8.65 4.38 5.89
CA LEU A 153 7.25 3.99 5.87
C LEU A 153 7.16 2.52 5.46
N LEU A 154 6.55 1.72 6.33
CA LEU A 154 6.14 0.34 6.06
C LEU A 154 4.66 0.34 5.69
N GLN A 155 4.33 -0.29 4.57
CA GLN A 155 2.94 -0.42 4.14
C GLN A 155 2.48 -1.87 4.33
N VAL A 156 1.34 -2.03 4.99
CA VAL A 156 0.62 -3.30 5.14
C VAL A 156 -0.73 -3.16 4.48
N VAL A 157 -1.05 -4.05 3.56
CA VAL A 157 -2.30 -4.06 2.83
C VAL A 157 -3.04 -5.34 3.19
N VAL A 158 -4.30 -5.21 3.59
CA VAL A 158 -5.17 -6.35 3.89
C VAL A 158 -6.36 -6.27 2.96
N SER A 159 -6.55 -7.26 2.10
CA SER A 159 -7.73 -7.38 1.24
C SER A 159 -8.58 -8.56 1.66
N ASP A 160 -9.88 -8.34 1.72
CA ASP A 160 -10.86 -9.42 1.74
C ASP A 160 -11.09 -9.87 0.30
N ALA A 161 -10.97 -11.15 0.03
CA ALA A 161 -11.53 -11.70 -1.19
C ALA A 161 -13.01 -11.93 -0.90
N LEU A 162 -13.86 -10.96 -1.24
CA LEU A 162 -15.30 -11.23 -1.31
C LEU A 162 -15.50 -12.43 -2.23
N ILE A 163 -15.68 -13.61 -1.65
CA ILE A 163 -16.32 -14.73 -2.32
C ILE A 163 -17.76 -14.26 -2.54
N PRO A 164 -18.23 -14.07 -3.78
CA PRO A 164 -19.66 -13.93 -3.99
C PRO A 164 -20.31 -15.22 -3.48
N ALA A 165 -21.19 -15.06 -2.49
CA ALA A 165 -22.03 -16.14 -1.96
C ALA A 165 -22.82 -16.85 -3.07
#